data_AF-A0A9X2FT03-F1
#
_entry.id   AF-A0A9X2FT03-F1
#
_cell.length_a   1.000
_cell.length_b   1.000
_cell.length_c   1.000
_cell.angle_alpha   90.00
_cell.angle_beta   90.00
_cell.angle_gamma   90.00
#
_symmetry.space_group_name_H-M   'P 1'
#
loop_
_entity.id
_entity.type
_entity.pdbx_description
1 polymer ?
#
loop_
_entity_poly.entity_id
_entity_poly.type
_entity_poly.pdbx_seq_one_letter_code
_entity_poly.pdbx_strand_id
1 'polypeptide(L)'
;LGAAVAALPWLFDAIRWLGVAYLLWLAIAALRGGATGGEIPAVRPARAFRQGLVVNLTNPKVILFVLAFLPQFTDPARPLLPQFLALGAVLSLGGLVVNGAVGVFAGGVGRRLAGSAVFNRWLGRVSATIFAGLALRLAFLQKA
;
A
#
# COMPACT_ATOMS: atom_id res chain seq x y z
N LEU A 1 -18.16 -3.63 -9.33
CA LEU A 1 -17.04 -4.58 -9.51
C LEU A 1 -17.36 -5.96 -8.90
N GLY A 2 -17.74 -6.06 -7.62
CA GLY A 2 -18.21 -7.33 -7.02
C GLY A 2 -19.39 -7.97 -7.76
N ALA A 3 -20.36 -7.17 -8.21
CA ALA A 3 -21.51 -7.65 -9.01
C ALA A 3 -21.14 -8.11 -10.44
N ALA A 4 -20.03 -7.60 -11.02
CA ALA A 4 -19.56 -8.01 -12.35
C ALA A 4 -18.75 -9.32 -12.28
N VAL A 5 -18.02 -9.55 -11.18
CA VAL A 5 -17.31 -10.81 -10.91
C VAL A 5 -18.28 -11.94 -10.58
N ALA A 6 -19.43 -11.64 -9.94
CA ALA A 6 -20.49 -12.62 -9.70
C ALA A 6 -21.21 -13.09 -10.98
N ALA A 7 -21.22 -12.27 -12.05
CA ALA A 7 -21.91 -12.57 -13.30
C ALA A 7 -21.11 -13.47 -14.28
N LEU A 8 -19.80 -13.63 -14.07
CA LEU A 8 -18.95 -14.50 -14.90
C LEU A 8 -18.18 -15.51 -14.02
N PRO A 9 -18.69 -16.74 -13.88
CA PRO A 9 -18.09 -17.79 -13.04
C PRO A 9 -16.62 -18.10 -13.38
N TRP A 10 -16.21 -17.84 -14.62
CA TRP A 10 -14.84 -18.05 -15.11
C TRP A 10 -13.92 -16.83 -14.92
N LEU A 11 -14.46 -15.61 -14.78
CA LEU A 11 -13.66 -14.40 -14.66
C LEU A 11 -12.92 -14.37 -13.32
N PHE A 12 -13.56 -14.84 -12.26
CA PHE A 12 -12.92 -15.03 -10.96
C PHE A 12 -11.75 -16.01 -11.06
N ASP A 13 -11.94 -17.16 -11.73
CA ASP A 13 -10.90 -18.16 -11.89
C ASP A 13 -9.73 -17.64 -12.74
N ALA A 14 -10.01 -16.90 -13.82
CA ALA A 14 -8.99 -16.27 -14.66
C ALA A 14 -8.15 -15.25 -13.87
N ILE A 15 -8.81 -14.33 -13.14
CA ILE A 15 -8.13 -13.33 -12.30
C ILE A 15 -7.32 -14.01 -11.18
N ARG A 16 -7.86 -15.07 -10.57
CA ARG A 16 -7.19 -15.84 -9.52
C ARG A 16 -5.90 -16.46 -10.03
N TRP A 17 -5.94 -17.20 -11.14
CA TRP A 17 -4.75 -17.83 -11.71
C TRP A 17 -3.73 -16.81 -12.23
N LEU A 18 -4.20 -15.70 -12.80
CA LEU A 18 -3.32 -14.58 -13.16
C LEU A 18 -2.59 -14.01 -11.93
N GLY A 19 -3.31 -13.85 -10.81
CA GLY A 19 -2.73 -13.42 -9.54
C GLY A 19 -1.71 -14.41 -8.98
N VAL A 20 -1.99 -15.72 -9.06
CA VAL A 20 -1.04 -16.78 -8.66
C VAL A 20 0.24 -16.70 -9.48
N ALA A 21 0.13 -16.61 -10.81
CA ALA A 21 1.29 -16.49 -11.70
C ALA A 21 2.12 -15.23 -11.40
N TYR A 22 1.44 -14.10 -11.16
CA TYR A 22 2.09 -12.84 -10.82
C TYR A 22 2.83 -12.91 -9.48
N LEU A 23 2.23 -13.52 -8.45
CA LEU A 23 2.87 -13.69 -7.13
C LEU A 23 4.09 -14.61 -7.20
N LEU A 24 4.01 -15.70 -7.97
CA LEU A 24 5.17 -16.57 -8.20
C LEU A 24 6.28 -15.86 -8.97
N TRP A 25 5.93 -15.04 -9.96
CA TRP A 25 6.88 -14.20 -10.68
C TRP A 25 7.57 -13.21 -9.73
N LEU A 26 6.81 -12.54 -8.84
CA LEU A 26 7.38 -11.67 -7.80
C LEU A 26 8.27 -12.42 -6.81
N ALA A 27 7.92 -13.65 -6.43
CA ALA A 27 8.74 -14.48 -5.56
C ALA A 27 10.11 -14.78 -6.19
N ILE A 28 10.11 -15.15 -7.49
CA ILE A 28 11.35 -15.40 -8.25
C ILE A 28 12.15 -14.10 -8.41
N ALA A 29 11.48 -12.98 -8.70
CA ALA A 29 12.13 -11.67 -8.80
C ALA A 29 12.78 -11.24 -7.47
N ALA A 30 12.14 -11.51 -6.33
CA ALA A 30 12.68 -11.24 -5.01
C ALA A 30 13.95 -12.08 -4.71
N LEU A 31 13.97 -13.37 -5.10
CA LEU A 31 15.15 -14.23 -4.97
C LEU A 31 16.32 -13.79 -5.86
N ARG A 32 16.03 -13.23 -7.04
CA ARG A 32 17.04 -12.72 -7.98
C ARG A 32 17.61 -11.35 -7.58
N GLY A 33 17.22 -10.80 -6.43
CA GLY A 33 17.70 -9.50 -5.94
C GLY A 33 17.04 -8.32 -6.66
N GLY A 34 15.74 -8.43 -6.93
CA GLY A 34 14.96 -7.51 -7.76
C GLY A 34 15.33 -6.02 -7.64
N ALA A 35 15.78 -5.45 -8.75
CA ALA A 35 15.77 -4.03 -9.11
C ALA A 35 16.20 -2.98 -8.06
N THR A 36 17.08 -3.30 -7.10
CA THR A 36 17.52 -2.31 -6.09
C THR A 36 18.67 -1.41 -6.53
N GLY A 37 19.00 -1.36 -7.83
CA GLY A 37 20.16 -0.61 -8.34
C GLY A 37 19.85 0.69 -9.08
N GLY A 38 18.58 1.03 -9.32
CA GLY A 38 18.23 2.25 -10.05
C GLY A 38 18.27 3.46 -9.13
N GLU A 39 19.04 4.49 -9.50
CA GLU A 39 18.90 5.82 -8.89
C GLU A 39 17.44 6.27 -9.07
N ILE A 40 16.71 6.39 -7.96
CA ILE A 40 15.37 6.98 -7.99
C ILE A 40 15.56 8.48 -8.20
N PRO A 41 15.04 9.06 -9.29
CA PRO A 41 15.20 10.48 -9.56
C PRO A 41 14.62 11.30 -8.42
N ALA A 42 15.38 12.29 -7.93
CA ALA A 42 14.91 13.17 -6.87
C ALA A 42 13.65 13.91 -7.33
N VAL A 43 12.52 13.65 -6.65
CA VAL A 43 11.25 14.33 -6.92
C VAL A 43 11.22 15.65 -6.14
N ARG A 44 10.90 16.76 -6.80
CA ARG A 44 10.72 18.06 -6.14
C ARG A 44 9.58 17.95 -5.11
N PRO A 45 9.72 18.47 -3.88
CA PRO A 45 8.70 18.35 -2.82
C PRO A 45 7.30 18.81 -3.26
N ALA A 46 7.21 19.91 -4.00
CA ALA A 46 5.94 20.42 -4.53
C ALA A 46 5.25 19.45 -5.50
N ARG A 47 6.02 18.71 -6.31
CA ARG A 47 5.47 17.69 -7.23
C ARG A 47 4.95 16.49 -6.45
N ALA A 48 5.70 16.03 -5.45
CA ALA A 48 5.29 14.92 -4.59
C ALA A 48 4.02 15.28 -3.79
N PHE A 49 3.95 16.49 -3.24
CA PHE A 49 2.76 16.98 -2.55
C PHE A 49 1.54 17.02 -3.47
N ARG A 50 1.68 17.59 -4.68
CA ARG A 50 0.57 17.65 -5.65
C ARG A 50 0.10 16.27 -6.08
N GLN A 51 1.03 15.34 -6.31
CA GLN A 51 0.68 13.95 -6.62
C GLN A 51 -0.06 13.29 -5.45
N GLY A 52 0.43 13.43 -4.23
CA GLY A 52 -0.23 12.92 -3.03
C GLY A 52 -1.63 13.50 -2.82
N LEU A 53 -1.80 14.80 -3.08
CA LEU A 53 -3.10 15.48 -3.01
C LEU A 53 -4.07 14.93 -4.06
N VAL A 54 -3.65 14.86 -5.33
CA VAL A 54 -4.49 14.33 -6.41
C VAL A 54 -4.85 12.87 -6.17
N VAL A 55 -3.91 12.06 -5.69
CA VAL A 55 -4.17 10.65 -5.36
C VAL A 55 -5.17 10.55 -4.21
N ASN A 56 -5.02 11.34 -3.13
CA ASN A 56 -5.98 11.30 -2.01
C ASN A 56 -7.37 11.76 -2.43
N LEU A 57 -7.48 12.85 -3.20
CA LEU A 57 -8.77 13.39 -3.65
C LEU A 57 -9.45 12.47 -4.67
N THR A 58 -8.69 11.78 -5.51
CA THR A 58 -9.23 10.85 -6.52
C THR A 58 -9.47 9.45 -5.94
N ASN A 59 -9.07 9.18 -4.70
CA ASN A 59 -9.21 7.85 -4.11
C ASN A 59 -10.59 7.69 -3.42
N PRO A 60 -11.55 6.99 -4.05
CA PRO A 60 -12.88 6.84 -3.46
C PRO A 60 -12.85 6.08 -2.13
N LYS A 61 -11.86 5.22 -1.90
CA LYS A 61 -11.72 4.48 -0.64
C LYS A 61 -11.39 5.42 0.51
N VAL A 62 -10.53 6.42 0.29
CA VAL A 62 -10.17 7.42 1.32
C VAL A 62 -11.40 8.25 1.67
N ILE A 63 -12.14 8.72 0.66
CA ILE A 63 -13.38 9.49 0.86
C ILE A 63 -14.39 8.66 1.66
N LEU A 64 -14.66 7.42 1.26
CA LEU A 64 -15.61 6.55 1.93
C LEU A 64 -15.18 6.25 3.38
N PHE A 65 -13.88 6.02 3.61
CA PHE A 65 -13.37 5.83 4.97
C PHE A 65 -13.61 7.08 5.82
N VAL A 66 -13.27 8.26 5.31
CA VAL A 66 -13.42 9.52 6.04
C VAL A 66 -14.90 9.80 6.34
N LEU A 67 -15.79 9.62 5.36
CA LEU A 67 -17.23 9.81 5.54
C LEU A 67 -17.86 8.78 6.48
N ALA A 68 -17.34 7.54 6.51
CA ALA A 68 -17.86 6.51 7.40
C ALA A 68 -17.38 6.70 8.85
N PHE A 69 -16.14 7.13 9.05
CA PHE A 69 -15.51 7.16 10.38
C PHE A 69 -15.51 8.53 11.04
N LEU A 70 -15.23 9.63 10.33
CA LEU A 70 -15.14 10.95 10.98
C LEU A 70 -16.44 11.40 11.66
N PRO A 71 -17.64 11.22 11.06
CA PRO A 71 -18.88 11.62 11.71
C PRO A 71 -19.13 10.92 13.05
N GLN A 72 -18.57 9.74 13.26
CA GLN A 72 -18.69 8.99 14.53
C GLN A 72 -17.96 9.68 15.68
N PHE A 73 -17.02 10.58 15.38
CA PHE A 73 -16.25 11.35 16.36
C PHE A 73 -16.69 12.81 16.47
N THR A 74 -17.78 13.20 15.80
CA THR A 74 -18.31 14.57 15.84
C THR A 74 -19.63 14.63 16.59
N ASP A 75 -19.85 15.72 17.32
CA ASP A 75 -21.13 16.06 17.92
C ASP A 75 -21.96 16.89 16.92
N PRO A 76 -23.09 16.36 16.40
CA PRO A 76 -23.95 17.08 15.46
C PRO A 76 -24.64 18.32 16.07
N ALA A 77 -24.71 18.41 17.40
CA ALA A 77 -25.32 19.55 18.10
C ALA A 77 -24.42 20.80 18.12
N ARG A 78 -23.18 20.69 17.65
CA ARG A 78 -22.18 21.77 17.61
C ARG A 78 -21.76 22.08 16.17
N PRO A 79 -21.16 23.25 15.89
CA PRO A 79 -20.60 23.55 14.59
C PRO A 79 -19.62 22.46 14.13
N LEU A 80 -19.88 21.87 12.96
CA LEU A 80 -19.13 20.73 12.45
C LEU A 80 -17.76 21.11 11.88
N LEU A 81 -17.65 22.28 11.24
CA LEU A 81 -16.43 22.73 10.57
C LEU A 81 -15.18 22.71 11.49
N PRO A 82 -15.19 23.30 12.70
CA PRO A 82 -14.02 23.25 13.58
C PRO A 82 -13.67 21.83 14.06
N GLN A 83 -14.67 20.96 14.24
CA GLN A 83 -14.45 19.56 14.62
C GLN A 83 -13.80 18.78 13.47
N PHE A 84 -14.28 18.95 12.24
CA PHE A 84 -13.67 18.34 11.06
C PHE A 84 -12.25 18.84 10.79
N LEU A 85 -11.98 20.15 10.99
CA LEU A 85 -10.63 20.69 10.88
C LEU A 85 -9.69 20.09 11.95
N ALA A 86 -10.15 19.96 13.20
CA ALA A 86 -9.36 19.35 14.26
C ALA A 86 -9.08 17.86 13.99
N LEU A 87 -10.09 17.08 13.61
CA LEU A 87 -9.95 15.66 13.26
C LEU A 87 -9.03 15.47 12.04
N GLY A 88 -9.21 16.31 11.01
CA GLY A 88 -8.35 16.33 9.83
C GLY A 88 -6.89 16.67 10.18
N ALA A 89 -6.65 17.60 11.10
CA ALA A 89 -5.32 17.94 11.58
C ALA A 89 -4.68 16.77 12.35
N VAL A 90 -5.41 16.12 13.26
CA VAL A 90 -4.93 14.94 13.99
C VAL A 90 -4.53 13.82 13.03
N LEU A 91 -5.40 13.51 12.06
CA LEU A 91 -5.12 12.50 11.03
C LEU A 91 -3.92 12.86 10.17
N SER A 92 -3.82 14.11 9.74
CA SER A 92 -2.73 14.58 8.88
C SER A 92 -1.40 14.61 9.61
N LEU A 93 -1.36 15.07 10.86
CA LEU A 93 -0.16 15.10 11.69
C LEU A 93 0.29 13.68 12.05
N GLY A 94 -0.64 12.81 12.45
CA GLY A 94 -0.32 11.40 12.71
C GLY A 94 0.24 10.71 11.46
N GLY A 95 -0.40 10.94 10.30
CA GLY A 95 0.09 10.47 9.02
C GLY A 95 1.48 11.01 8.68
N LEU A 96 1.72 12.30 8.89
CA LEU A 96 3.04 12.91 8.66
C LEU A 96 4.11 12.31 9.55
N VAL A 97 3.83 12.11 10.84
CA VAL A 97 4.79 11.53 11.79
C VAL A 97 5.12 10.10 11.41
N VAL A 98 4.10 9.25 11.18
CA VAL A 98 4.31 7.84 10.86
C VAL A 98 5.03 7.68 9.51
N ASN A 99 4.51 8.31 8.44
CA ASN A 99 5.12 8.21 7.12
C ASN A 99 6.48 8.89 7.06
N GLY A 100 6.66 10.01 7.76
CA GLY A 100 7.93 10.71 7.89
C GLY A 100 8.98 9.86 8.61
N ALA A 101 8.62 9.21 9.72
CA ALA A 101 9.50 8.30 10.43
C ALA A 101 9.94 7.13 9.54
N VAL A 102 9.00 6.52 8.81
CA VAL A 102 9.31 5.46 7.83
C VAL A 102 10.23 5.99 6.72
N GLY A 103 9.96 7.19 6.19
CA GLY A 103 10.77 7.81 5.15
C GLY A 103 12.20 8.12 5.62
N VAL A 104 12.37 8.66 6.83
CA VAL A 104 13.68 8.92 7.44
C VAL A 104 14.42 7.61 7.69
N PHE A 105 13.72 6.59 8.19
CA PHE A 105 14.31 5.26 8.41
C PHE A 105 14.77 4.62 7.10
N ALA A 106 13.92 4.64 6.06
CA ALA A 106 14.24 4.12 4.73
C ALA A 106 15.38 4.91 4.07
N GLY A 107 15.43 6.23 4.26
CA GLY A 107 16.52 7.08 3.80
C GLY A 107 17.82 6.80 4.54
N GLY A 108 17.84 6.85 5.87
CA GLY A 108 19.08 6.69 6.65
C GLY A 108 19.56 5.25 6.73
N VAL A 109 18.77 4.41 7.39
CA VAL A 109 19.11 3.00 7.68
C VAL A 109 18.91 2.15 6.44
N GLY A 110 17.84 2.39 5.66
CA GLY A 110 17.57 1.66 4.43
C GLY A 110 18.68 1.80 3.38
N ARG A 111 19.30 2.98 3.21
CA ARG A 111 20.47 3.13 2.32
C ARG A 111 21.68 2.31 2.78
N ARG A 112 21.95 2.25 4.09
CA ARG A 112 23.06 1.45 4.64
C ARG A 112 22.80 -0.05 4.51
N LEU A 113 21.57 -0.48 4.79
CA LEU A 113 21.15 -1.88 4.67
C LEU A 113 21.09 -2.34 3.21
N ALA A 114 20.67 -1.47 2.29
CA ALA A 114 20.65 -1.75 0.85
C ALA A 114 22.05 -1.97 0.26
N GLY A 115 23.10 -1.44 0.89
CA GLY A 115 24.50 -1.73 0.52
C GLY A 115 24.99 -3.12 0.97
N SER A 116 24.27 -3.81 1.87
CA SER A 116 24.66 -5.12 2.38
C SER A 116 24.09 -6.25 1.52
N ALA A 117 24.97 -6.98 0.83
CA ALA A 117 24.60 -8.15 0.04
C ALA A 117 23.92 -9.25 0.89
N VAL A 118 24.29 -9.37 2.17
CA VAL A 118 23.68 -10.34 3.09
C VAL A 118 22.25 -9.95 3.44
N PHE A 119 22.02 -8.66 3.73
CA PHE A 119 20.68 -8.16 4.05
C PHE A 119 19.73 -8.28 2.85
N ASN A 120 20.17 -7.88 1.65
CA ASN A 120 19.37 -8.00 0.43
C ASN A 120 19.01 -9.46 0.12
N ARG A 121 19.92 -10.41 0.35
CA ARG A 121 19.64 -11.84 0.18
C ARG A 121 18.60 -12.34 1.16
N TRP A 122 18.67 -11.95 2.43
CA TRP A 122 17.68 -12.33 3.44
C TRP A 122 16.31 -11.70 3.18
N LEU A 123 16.28 -10.40 2.86
CA LEU A 123 15.06 -9.69 2.50
C LEU A 123 14.39 -10.34 1.29
N GLY A 124 15.17 -10.64 0.25
CA GLY A 124 14.68 -11.35 -0.95
C GLY A 124 14.10 -12.72 -0.63
N ARG A 125 14.73 -13.51 0.25
CA ARG A 125 14.20 -14.81 0.71
C ARG A 125 12.90 -14.65 1.48
N VAL A 126 12.83 -13.73 2.44
CA VAL A 126 11.62 -13.50 3.24
C VAL A 126 10.46 -13.04 2.34
N SER A 127 10.70 -12.07 1.45
CA SER A 127 9.71 -11.62 0.48
C SER A 127 9.26 -12.76 -0.44
N ALA A 128 10.19 -13.59 -0.92
CA ALA A 128 9.86 -14.75 -1.75
C ALA A 128 9.00 -15.78 -1.02
N THR A 129 9.31 -16.07 0.25
CA THR A 129 8.48 -16.96 1.09
C THR A 129 7.08 -16.40 1.28
N ILE A 130 6.95 -15.10 1.53
CA ILE A 130 5.64 -14.44 1.69
C ILE A 130 4.85 -14.51 0.38
N PHE A 131 5.46 -14.14 -0.76
CA PHE A 131 4.77 -14.17 -2.05
C PHE A 131 4.39 -15.58 -2.49
N ALA A 132 5.27 -16.57 -2.28
CA ALA A 132 4.95 -17.96 -2.54
C ALA A 132 3.82 -18.47 -1.62
N GLY A 133 3.86 -18.13 -0.32
CA GLY A 133 2.80 -18.46 0.63
C GLY A 133 1.45 -17.85 0.25
N LEU A 134 1.44 -16.58 -0.19
CA LEU A 134 0.24 -15.92 -0.70
C LEU A 134 -0.24 -16.54 -2.02
N ALA A 135 0.66 -16.94 -2.92
CA ALA A 135 0.31 -17.62 -4.17
C ALA A 135 -0.36 -18.97 -3.89
N LEU A 136 0.19 -19.76 -2.95
CA LEU A 136 -0.40 -21.01 -2.51
C LEU A 136 -1.77 -20.77 -1.89
N ARG A 137 -1.89 -19.82 -0.94
CA ARG A 137 -3.17 -19.48 -0.34
C ARG A 137 -4.20 -19.04 -1.39
N LEU A 138 -3.79 -18.27 -2.39
CA LEU A 138 -4.65 -17.82 -3.48
C LEU A 138 -5.07 -18.97 -4.41
N ALA A 139 -4.17 -19.92 -4.67
CA ALA A 139 -4.46 -21.12 -5.45
C ALA A 139 -5.44 -22.06 -4.73
N PHE A 140 -5.30 -22.20 -3.41
CA PHE A 140 -6.17 -23.02 -2.57
C PHE A 140 -7.42 -22.30 -2.04
N LEU A 141 -7.60 -21.02 -2.39
CA LEU A 141 -8.80 -20.28 -2.06
C LEU A 141 -9.96 -20.88 -2.85
N GLN A 142 -10.72 -21.76 -2.19
CA GLN A 142 -11.92 -22.38 -2.75
C GLN A 142 -13.05 -21.35 -2.78
N LYS A 143 -13.91 -21.44 -3.80
CA LYS A 143 -15.11 -20.61 -3.94
C LYS A 143 -15.97 -20.78 -2.67
N ALA A 144 -16.16 -19.69 -1.93
CA ALA A 144 -17.15 -19.60 -0.85
C ALA A 144 -18.51 -19.23 -1.44
#